data_AF-A0A160VT37-F1
#
_entry.id   AF-A0A160VT37-F1
#
_cell.length_a   1.000
_cell.length_b   1.000
_cell.length_c   1.000
_cell.angle_alpha   90.00
_cell.angle_beta   90.00
_cell.angle_gamma   90.00
#
_symmetry.space_group_name_H-M   'P 1'
#
loop_
_entity.id
_entity.type
_entity.pdbx_description
1 polymer ?
#
loop_
_entity_poly.entity_id
_entity_poly.type
_entity_poly.pdbx_seq_one_letter_code
_entity_poly.pdbx_strand_id
1 'polypeptide(L)'
;MSKLVGYLFPLILALLMLSSLASAQGEILETRYAVMSNGSDALIPLDILTYVPYCPPLSGIDCHNATTGEVLGGSSFLLYFDGSQLYLLNFTPAVIALYPNYYSLLDLQLHDARFINGSWYINITFYPPLAEITGVYRFNPGKFCIEPVNISWPQLPTGELKDSIDGWKIVLQSKSSEKWGQANVSDTWVTMSKEALRWSPGPTEIVNSSVFPVYFLLKKENKKENLVRSLTSSP
;
A
#
# COMPACT_ATOMS: atom_id res chain seq x y z
N MET A 1 14.92 27.10 2.28
CA MET A 1 13.59 26.67 2.78
C MET A 1 13.29 25.19 2.46
N SER A 2 14.28 24.27 2.51
CA SER A 2 14.14 22.92 1.91
C SER A 2 14.66 21.78 2.79
N LYS A 3 14.43 21.85 4.11
CA LYS A 3 14.71 20.71 5.01
C LYS A 3 13.49 20.33 5.86
N LEU A 4 12.59 21.28 6.16
CA LEU A 4 11.38 21.00 6.93
C LEU A 4 10.37 20.09 6.21
N VAL A 5 10.29 20.17 4.88
CA VAL A 5 9.31 19.39 4.09
C VAL A 5 9.66 17.90 4.06
N GLY A 6 10.94 17.53 4.18
CA GLY A 6 11.37 16.13 4.22
C GLY A 6 10.98 15.41 5.53
N TYR A 7 11.00 16.10 6.68
CA TYR A 7 10.68 15.49 7.98
C TYR A 7 9.18 15.29 8.22
N LEU A 8 8.33 16.03 7.52
CA LEU A 8 6.86 15.93 7.65
C LEU A 8 6.33 14.60 7.10
N PHE A 9 6.97 14.02 6.08
CA PHE A 9 6.45 12.85 5.40
C PHE A 9 6.53 11.53 6.20
N PRO A 10 7.69 11.11 6.76
CA PRO A 10 7.75 9.94 7.62
C PRO A 10 6.92 10.15 8.90
N LEU A 11 6.78 11.39 9.36
CA LEU A 11 5.94 11.75 10.49
C LEU A 11 4.44 11.59 10.17
N ILE A 12 3.97 11.97 8.98
CA ILE A 12 2.58 11.79 8.54
C ILE A 12 2.27 10.31 8.31
N LEU A 13 3.15 9.57 7.64
CA LEU A 13 2.98 8.12 7.47
C LEU A 13 2.99 7.41 8.83
N ALA A 14 3.90 7.79 9.74
CA ALA A 14 3.89 7.30 11.11
C ALA A 14 2.60 7.72 11.85
N LEU A 15 2.10 8.95 11.71
CA LEU A 15 0.89 9.41 12.39
C LEU A 15 -0.36 8.67 11.91
N LEU A 16 -0.54 8.50 10.60
CA LEU A 16 -1.67 7.77 10.02
C LEU A 16 -1.71 6.32 10.51
N MET A 17 -0.53 5.72 10.70
CA MET A 17 -0.35 4.36 11.18
C MET A 17 -0.42 4.22 12.70
N LEU A 18 -0.02 5.25 13.44
CA LEU A 18 -0.12 5.32 14.90
C LEU A 18 -1.59 5.41 15.32
N SER A 19 -2.45 6.09 14.55
CA SER A 19 -3.90 6.09 14.81
C SER A 19 -4.54 4.72 14.65
N SER A 20 -4.13 3.91 13.66
CA SER A 20 -4.63 2.53 13.49
C SER A 20 -4.06 1.56 14.53
N LEU A 21 -2.84 1.79 15.03
CA LEU A 21 -2.27 0.99 16.12
C LEU A 21 -2.91 1.34 17.48
N ALA A 22 -3.33 2.59 17.69
CA ALA A 22 -4.02 3.01 18.91
C ALA A 22 -5.43 2.42 19.03
N SER A 23 -6.10 2.12 17.90
CA SER A 23 -7.39 1.41 17.90
C SER A 23 -7.25 -0.10 18.05
N ALA A 24 -6.04 -0.67 17.87
CA ALA A 24 -5.81 -2.11 17.83
C ALA A 24 -5.98 -2.87 19.17
N GLN A 25 -6.52 -2.23 20.21
CA GLN A 25 -6.93 -2.91 21.44
C GLN A 25 -8.17 -3.77 21.17
N GLY A 26 -7.93 -5.00 20.73
CA GLY A 26 -8.99 -5.96 20.36
C GLY A 26 -9.27 -6.02 18.86
N GLU A 27 -8.40 -5.46 18.02
CA GLU A 27 -8.49 -5.56 16.55
C GLU A 27 -7.28 -6.35 16.01
N ILE A 28 -7.38 -6.82 14.77
CA ILE A 28 -6.26 -7.37 14.00
C ILE A 28 -6.03 -6.47 12.79
N LEU A 29 -4.78 -6.11 12.55
CA LEU A 29 -4.38 -5.37 11.35
C LEU A 29 -3.72 -6.34 10.37
N GLU A 30 -4.29 -6.43 9.18
CA GLU A 30 -3.65 -7.06 8.02
C GLU A 30 -2.99 -5.96 7.20
N THR A 31 -1.72 -6.12 6.88
CA THR A 31 -1.02 -5.25 5.95
C THR A 31 -0.52 -6.04 4.75
N ARG A 32 -0.98 -5.62 3.57
CA ARG A 32 -0.60 -6.21 2.30
C ARG A 32 0.15 -5.18 1.48
N TYR A 33 1.30 -5.56 0.93
CA TYR A 33 2.02 -4.69 0.01
C TYR A 33 2.76 -5.48 -1.05
N ALA A 34 3.00 -4.85 -2.20
CA ALA A 34 3.91 -5.35 -3.22
C ALA A 34 4.95 -4.28 -3.53
N VAL A 35 6.12 -4.69 -4.02
CA VAL A 35 7.15 -3.75 -4.50
C VAL A 35 7.40 -4.07 -5.96
N MET A 36 6.91 -3.20 -6.85
CA MET A 36 7.17 -3.29 -8.28
C MET A 36 8.32 -2.38 -8.61
N SER A 37 9.47 -2.96 -8.96
CA SER A 37 10.67 -2.20 -9.31
C SER A 37 10.98 -2.33 -10.80
N ASN A 38 11.48 -1.25 -11.39
CA ASN A 38 12.10 -1.27 -12.71
C ASN A 38 13.63 -1.47 -12.68
N GLY A 39 14.22 -1.55 -11.47
CA GLY A 39 15.65 -1.64 -11.23
C GLY A 39 16.27 -0.39 -10.58
N SER A 40 15.61 0.77 -10.68
CA SER A 40 16.07 2.04 -10.11
C SER A 40 15.03 2.73 -9.22
N ASP A 41 13.76 2.65 -9.60
CA ASP A 41 12.63 3.19 -8.85
C ASP A 41 11.56 2.10 -8.65
N ALA A 42 10.59 2.37 -7.77
CA ALA A 42 9.53 1.41 -7.48
C ALA A 42 8.17 2.05 -7.19
N LEU A 43 7.11 1.36 -7.61
CA LEU A 43 5.74 1.57 -7.13
C LEU A 43 5.39 0.52 -6.08
N ILE A 44 4.74 0.97 -5.02
CA ILE A 44 4.43 0.17 -3.84
C ILE A 44 2.97 0.38 -3.45
N PRO A 45 2.04 -0.45 -3.94
CA PRO A 45 0.69 -0.52 -3.40
C PRO A 45 0.76 -1.08 -1.98
N LEU A 46 0.02 -0.45 -1.07
CA LEU A 46 -0.02 -0.78 0.34
C LEU A 46 -1.47 -0.72 0.81
N ASP A 47 -2.01 -1.85 1.23
CA ASP A 47 -3.32 -1.97 1.85
C ASP A 47 -3.18 -2.29 3.33
N ILE A 48 -4.02 -1.64 4.13
CA ILE A 48 -4.09 -1.85 5.58
C ILE A 48 -5.56 -2.11 5.90
N LEU A 49 -5.86 -3.33 6.31
CA LEU A 49 -7.21 -3.77 6.62
C LEU A 49 -7.31 -3.99 8.12
N THR A 50 -8.40 -3.51 8.70
CA THR A 50 -8.73 -3.72 10.11
C THR A 50 -9.80 -4.78 10.22
N TYR A 51 -9.55 -5.77 11.05
CA TYR A 51 -10.47 -6.86 11.36
C TYR A 51 -10.94 -6.77 12.80
N VAL A 52 -12.22 -7.11 12.98
CA VAL A 52 -12.91 -7.20 14.27
C VAL A 52 -13.55 -8.58 14.40
N PRO A 53 -13.88 -9.04 15.62
CA PRO A 53 -14.63 -10.28 15.77
C PRO A 53 -15.98 -10.19 15.04
N TYR A 54 -16.30 -11.19 14.23
CA TYR A 54 -17.56 -11.25 13.49
C TYR A 54 -18.74 -11.45 14.44
N CYS A 55 -19.67 -10.52 14.43
CA CYS A 55 -20.85 -10.52 15.31
C CYS A 55 -22.14 -10.34 14.50
N PRO A 56 -22.72 -11.44 13.98
CA PRO A 56 -23.90 -11.34 13.14
C PRO A 56 -25.07 -10.71 13.92
N PRO A 57 -25.74 -9.68 13.37
CA PRO A 57 -26.88 -9.08 14.03
C PRO A 57 -27.99 -10.13 14.25
N LEU A 58 -28.66 -10.06 15.40
CA LEU A 58 -29.77 -10.95 15.80
C LEU A 58 -29.39 -12.42 16.10
N SER A 59 -28.11 -12.76 16.12
CA SER A 59 -27.66 -14.13 16.42
C SER A 59 -27.69 -14.50 17.92
N GLY A 60 -27.78 -13.49 18.81
CA GLY A 60 -27.65 -13.69 20.26
C GLY A 60 -26.25 -14.16 20.70
N ILE A 61 -25.27 -14.17 19.77
CA ILE A 61 -23.88 -14.55 20.03
C ILE A 61 -23.22 -13.42 20.82
N ASP A 62 -22.62 -13.79 21.95
CA ASP A 62 -21.68 -12.92 22.65
C ASP A 62 -20.41 -12.77 21.81
N CYS A 63 -20.14 -11.55 21.37
CA CYS A 63 -18.94 -11.19 20.59
C CYS A 63 -17.62 -11.62 21.24
N HIS A 64 -17.59 -11.74 22.58
CA HIS A 64 -16.42 -12.25 23.28
C HIS A 64 -16.09 -13.72 22.94
N ASN A 65 -17.06 -14.47 22.43
CA ASN A 65 -16.91 -15.87 22.03
C ASN A 65 -16.82 -16.07 20.51
N ALA A 66 -16.64 -14.99 19.73
CA ALA A 66 -16.43 -15.11 18.30
C ALA A 66 -15.21 -16.00 18.00
N THR A 67 -15.33 -16.81 16.95
CA THR A 67 -14.28 -17.70 16.45
C THR A 67 -13.78 -17.30 15.06
N THR A 68 -14.37 -16.26 14.49
CA THR A 68 -14.10 -15.73 13.15
C THR A 68 -14.09 -14.20 13.18
N GLY A 69 -13.21 -13.58 12.41
CA GLY A 69 -13.18 -12.13 12.22
C GLY A 69 -13.82 -11.69 10.92
N GLU A 70 -14.25 -10.44 10.86
CA GLU A 70 -14.71 -9.75 9.65
C GLU A 70 -13.92 -8.46 9.42
N VAL A 71 -13.86 -8.01 8.17
CA VAL A 71 -13.24 -6.73 7.80
C VAL A 71 -14.15 -5.60 8.27
N LEU A 72 -13.66 -4.75 9.18
CA LEU A 72 -14.33 -3.53 9.58
C LEU A 72 -14.17 -2.44 8.51
N GLY A 73 -12.97 -2.35 7.93
CA GLY A 73 -12.61 -1.36 6.94
C GLY A 73 -11.11 -1.38 6.65
N GLY A 74 -10.63 -0.38 5.93
CA GLY A 74 -9.22 -0.28 5.62
C GLY A 74 -8.85 0.96 4.84
N SER A 75 -7.57 1.05 4.49
CA SER A 75 -7.02 2.12 3.68
C SER A 75 -6.03 1.57 2.67
N SER A 76 -6.13 2.06 1.44
CA SER A 76 -5.23 1.73 0.35
C SER A 76 -4.38 2.94 -0.01
N PHE A 77 -3.09 2.72 -0.16
CA PHE A 77 -2.09 3.74 -0.46
C PHE A 77 -1.25 3.30 -1.65
N LEU A 78 -0.76 4.26 -2.42
CA LEU A 78 0.27 4.04 -3.42
C LEU A 78 1.48 4.87 -3.07
N LEU A 79 2.60 4.19 -2.86
CA LEU A 79 3.88 4.85 -2.62
C LEU A 79 4.74 4.75 -3.87
N TYR A 80 5.54 5.78 -4.11
CA TYR A 80 6.57 5.80 -5.14
C TYR A 80 7.92 6.02 -4.49
N PHE A 81 8.90 5.19 -4.83
CA PHE A 81 10.28 5.33 -4.42
C PHE A 81 11.13 5.69 -5.62
N ASP A 82 11.77 6.86 -5.60
CA ASP A 82 12.57 7.36 -6.72
C ASP A 82 14.03 6.89 -6.74
N GLY A 83 14.38 5.91 -5.90
CA GLY A 83 15.76 5.50 -5.63
C GLY A 83 16.37 6.16 -4.39
N SER A 84 15.75 7.24 -3.88
CA SER A 84 16.25 8.00 -2.73
C SER A 84 15.19 8.30 -1.67
N GLN A 85 13.98 8.62 -2.09
CA GLN A 85 12.89 9.12 -1.26
C GLN A 85 11.61 8.37 -1.58
N LEU A 86 10.77 8.22 -0.55
CA LEU A 86 9.45 7.65 -0.65
C LEU A 86 8.40 8.77 -0.68
N TYR A 87 7.47 8.70 -1.62
CA TYR A 87 6.38 9.65 -1.81
C TYR A 87 5.04 8.93 -1.71
N LEU A 88 4.05 9.54 -1.06
CA LEU A 88 2.65 9.09 -1.12
C LEU A 88 2.01 9.73 -2.33
N LEU A 89 1.54 8.91 -3.26
CA LEU A 89 0.85 9.38 -4.45
C LEU A 89 -0.64 9.54 -4.15
N ASN A 90 -1.18 10.73 -4.43
CA ASN A 90 -2.62 10.99 -4.43
C ASN A 90 -3.03 11.48 -5.82
N PHE A 91 -3.72 10.63 -6.58
CA PHE A 91 -4.16 10.95 -7.94
C PHE A 91 -5.52 11.65 -7.98
N THR A 92 -6.23 11.79 -6.87
CA THR A 92 -7.56 12.43 -6.82
C THR A 92 -7.57 13.81 -7.49
N PRO A 93 -6.64 14.74 -7.20
CA PRO A 93 -6.64 16.04 -7.87
C PRO A 93 -6.37 15.96 -9.37
N ALA A 94 -5.50 15.04 -9.80
CA ALA A 94 -5.17 14.84 -11.21
C ALA A 94 -6.35 14.26 -11.99
N VAL A 95 -7.08 13.30 -11.40
CA VAL A 95 -8.29 12.72 -12.00
C VAL A 95 -9.39 13.77 -12.13
N ILE A 96 -9.64 14.58 -11.10
CA ILE A 96 -10.63 15.68 -11.17
C ILE A 96 -10.28 16.67 -12.29
N ALA A 97 -8.98 16.99 -12.47
CA ALA A 97 -8.54 17.87 -13.55
C ALA A 97 -8.74 17.27 -14.96
N LEU A 98 -8.58 15.94 -15.10
CA LEU A 98 -8.80 15.24 -16.38
C LEU A 98 -10.27 15.09 -16.74
N TYR A 99 -11.16 15.04 -15.75
CA TYR A 99 -12.59 14.88 -15.93
C TYR A 99 -13.36 16.05 -15.29
N PRO A 100 -13.33 17.24 -15.91
CA PRO A 100 -13.87 18.47 -15.30
C PRO A 100 -15.38 18.44 -15.06
N ASN A 101 -16.09 17.46 -15.62
CA ASN A 101 -17.51 17.23 -15.36
C ASN A 101 -17.79 16.65 -13.96
N TYR A 102 -16.75 16.20 -13.25
CA TYR A 102 -16.87 15.64 -11.90
C TYR A 102 -16.12 16.52 -10.90
N TYR A 103 -16.85 16.99 -9.88
CA TYR A 103 -16.30 17.86 -8.83
C TYR A 103 -15.79 17.09 -7.60
N SER A 104 -16.09 15.79 -7.52
CA SER A 104 -15.72 14.93 -6.40
C SER A 104 -15.57 13.48 -6.85
N LEU A 105 -14.78 12.71 -6.11
CA LEU A 105 -14.68 11.25 -6.24
C LEU A 105 -15.17 10.61 -4.95
N LEU A 106 -15.97 9.55 -5.07
CA LEU A 106 -16.35 8.71 -3.94
C LEU A 106 -15.20 7.79 -3.54
N ASP A 107 -14.51 7.24 -4.54
CA ASP A 107 -13.40 6.31 -4.36
C ASP A 107 -12.48 6.31 -5.59
N LEU A 108 -11.22 5.92 -5.38
CA LEU A 108 -10.20 5.69 -6.41
C LEU A 108 -9.44 4.42 -6.07
N GLN A 109 -9.57 3.44 -6.94
CA GLN A 109 -8.97 2.12 -6.81
C GLN A 109 -7.86 1.91 -7.82
N LEU A 110 -6.76 1.35 -7.34
CA LEU A 110 -5.59 1.00 -8.12
C LEU A 110 -5.55 -0.51 -8.26
N HIS A 111 -5.71 -1.00 -9.49
CA HIS A 111 -5.81 -2.45 -9.72
C HIS A 111 -4.46 -3.09 -10.01
N ASP A 112 -3.62 -2.41 -10.79
CA ASP A 112 -2.39 -2.99 -11.33
C ASP A 112 -1.46 -1.86 -11.88
N ALA A 113 -0.18 -2.16 -12.06
CA ALA A 113 0.81 -1.27 -12.64
C ALA A 113 1.87 -2.06 -13.43
N ARG A 114 2.35 -1.48 -14.52
CA ARG A 114 3.37 -2.07 -15.40
C ARG A 114 4.42 -1.04 -15.77
N PHE A 115 5.68 -1.46 -15.76
CA PHE A 115 6.77 -0.63 -16.28
C PHE A 115 7.09 -1.03 -17.72
N ILE A 116 6.87 -0.11 -18.66
CA ILE A 116 6.98 -0.36 -20.10
C ILE A 116 7.73 0.82 -20.73
N ASN A 117 8.80 0.53 -21.46
CA ASN A 117 9.57 1.53 -22.23
C ASN A 117 9.95 2.79 -21.43
N GLY A 118 10.39 2.63 -20.18
CA GLY A 118 10.82 3.76 -19.36
C GLY A 118 9.69 4.52 -18.66
N SER A 119 8.47 3.98 -18.61
CA SER A 119 7.33 4.64 -17.97
C SER A 119 6.46 3.66 -17.20
N TRP A 120 5.90 4.15 -16.10
CA TRP A 120 4.88 3.46 -15.33
C TRP A 120 3.51 3.67 -15.97
N TYR A 121 2.79 2.58 -16.20
CA TYR A 121 1.39 2.56 -16.59
C TYR A 121 0.59 1.99 -15.44
N ILE A 122 -0.48 2.65 -15.06
CA ILE A 122 -1.29 2.32 -13.88
C ILE A 122 -2.72 2.11 -14.34
N ASN A 123 -3.34 1.03 -13.90
CA ASN A 123 -4.76 0.76 -14.10
C ASN A 123 -5.56 1.34 -12.94
N ILE A 124 -6.36 2.36 -13.24
CA ILE A 124 -7.12 3.10 -12.23
C ILE A 124 -8.60 3.00 -12.56
N THR A 125 -9.39 2.61 -11.56
CA THR A 125 -10.84 2.80 -11.57
C THR A 125 -11.18 3.86 -10.55
N PHE A 126 -12.03 4.81 -10.91
CA PHE A 126 -12.53 5.80 -9.97
C PHE A 126 -14.02 6.00 -10.13
N TYR A 127 -14.66 6.43 -9.04
CA TYR A 127 -16.10 6.48 -8.91
C TYR A 127 -16.55 7.92 -8.69
N PRO A 128 -16.75 8.71 -9.75
CA PRO A 128 -17.49 9.96 -9.61
C PRO A 128 -18.96 9.68 -9.25
N PRO A 129 -19.75 10.71 -8.87
CA PRO A 129 -21.16 10.52 -8.60
C PRO A 129 -21.86 9.87 -9.80
N LEU A 130 -22.48 8.70 -9.57
CA LEU A 130 -23.31 7.96 -10.53
C LEU A 130 -22.58 7.33 -11.73
N ALA A 131 -21.25 7.26 -11.74
CA ALA A 131 -20.52 6.55 -12.78
C ALA A 131 -19.30 5.81 -12.23
N GLU A 132 -18.81 4.86 -13.01
CA GLU A 132 -17.56 4.14 -12.80
C GLU A 132 -16.71 4.36 -14.05
N ILE A 133 -15.47 4.81 -13.85
CA ILE A 133 -14.55 5.07 -14.95
C ILE A 133 -13.25 4.32 -14.69
N THR A 134 -13.00 3.33 -15.54
CA THR A 134 -11.75 2.58 -15.58
C THR A 134 -10.91 3.05 -16.76
N GLY A 135 -9.62 3.29 -16.52
CA GLY A 135 -8.70 3.72 -17.55
C GLY A 135 -7.26 3.37 -17.23
N VAL A 136 -6.44 3.42 -18.27
CA VAL A 136 -4.99 3.27 -18.16
C VAL A 136 -4.36 4.65 -18.17
N TYR A 137 -3.46 4.89 -17.23
CA TYR A 137 -2.78 6.17 -17.06
C TYR A 137 -1.28 5.98 -17.06
N ARG A 138 -0.56 6.82 -17.80
CA ARG A 138 0.89 6.90 -17.72
C ARG A 138 1.28 7.84 -16.59
N PHE A 139 2.05 7.34 -15.63
CA PHE A 139 2.59 8.13 -14.53
C PHE A 139 3.95 8.72 -14.91
N ASN A 140 4.07 10.04 -14.74
CA ASN A 140 5.31 10.78 -14.93
C ASN A 140 5.91 11.14 -13.56
N PRO A 141 6.95 10.41 -13.10
CA PRO A 141 7.53 10.66 -11.78
C PRO A 141 8.22 12.03 -11.67
N GLY A 142 8.74 12.57 -12.79
CA GLY A 142 9.40 13.88 -12.77
C GLY A 142 8.45 15.06 -12.56
N LYS A 143 7.13 14.86 -12.77
CA LYS A 143 6.10 15.88 -12.58
C LYS A 143 5.03 15.48 -11.55
N PHE A 144 5.12 14.28 -10.98
CA PHE A 144 4.10 13.68 -10.12
C PHE A 144 2.69 13.79 -10.71
N CYS A 145 2.57 13.55 -12.01
CA CYS A 145 1.30 13.66 -12.74
C CYS A 145 0.96 12.37 -13.48
N ILE A 146 -0.32 12.21 -13.81
CA ILE A 146 -0.82 11.11 -14.63
C ILE A 146 -1.46 11.66 -15.90
N GLU A 147 -1.32 10.92 -17.00
CA GLU A 147 -1.92 11.25 -18.29
C GLU A 147 -2.70 10.03 -18.80
N PRO A 148 -3.94 10.18 -19.26
CA PRO A 148 -4.69 9.06 -19.82
C PRO A 148 -4.02 8.59 -21.11
N VAL A 149 -3.99 7.28 -21.33
CA VAL A 149 -3.48 6.69 -22.57
C VAL A 149 -4.58 5.95 -23.30
N ASN A 150 -4.62 6.08 -24.63
CA ASN A 150 -5.63 5.45 -25.47
C ASN A 150 -5.24 3.99 -25.79
N ILE A 151 -5.11 3.18 -24.75
CA ILE A 151 -4.82 1.75 -24.83
C ILE A 151 -5.49 1.05 -23.66
N SER A 152 -6.08 -0.12 -23.89
CA SER A 152 -6.70 -0.91 -22.83
C SER A 152 -5.67 -1.73 -22.06
N TRP A 153 -5.94 -2.04 -20.79
CA TRP A 153 -5.02 -2.82 -19.94
C TRP A 153 -4.57 -4.16 -20.56
N PRO A 154 -5.46 -4.95 -21.20
CA PRO A 154 -5.06 -6.21 -21.84
C PRO A 154 -4.16 -6.04 -23.06
N GLN A 155 -4.18 -4.88 -23.72
CA GLN A 155 -3.34 -4.57 -24.88
C GLN A 155 -1.94 -4.11 -24.50
N LEU A 156 -1.74 -3.65 -23.26
CA LEU A 156 -0.41 -3.31 -22.80
C LEU A 156 0.46 -4.58 -22.76
N PRO A 157 1.73 -4.51 -23.17
CA PRO A 157 2.66 -5.57 -22.86
C PRO A 157 2.79 -5.71 -21.34
N THR A 158 3.20 -6.89 -20.91
CA THR A 158 3.35 -7.22 -19.50
C THR A 158 4.38 -6.34 -18.78
N GLY A 159 5.38 -5.84 -19.50
CA GLY A 159 6.52 -5.12 -18.94
C GLY A 159 7.54 -6.07 -18.29
N GLU A 160 8.62 -5.49 -17.77
CA GLU A 160 9.61 -6.22 -16.97
C GLU A 160 9.68 -5.62 -15.58
N LEU A 161 9.47 -6.45 -14.56
CA LEU A 161 9.78 -6.10 -13.18
C LEU A 161 11.13 -6.68 -12.77
N LYS A 162 11.89 -5.92 -11.99
CA LYS A 162 13.13 -6.38 -11.36
C LYS A 162 12.84 -6.71 -9.90
N ASP A 163 13.53 -7.72 -9.37
CA ASP A 163 13.48 -8.09 -7.96
C ASP A 163 14.49 -7.31 -7.10
N SER A 164 15.06 -6.23 -7.65
CA SER A 164 16.07 -5.39 -7.02
C SER A 164 15.92 -3.92 -7.41
N ILE A 165 16.51 -3.04 -6.61
CA ILE A 165 16.65 -1.60 -6.83
C ILE A 165 18.12 -1.25 -6.59
N ASP A 166 18.82 -0.69 -7.58
CA ASP A 166 20.25 -0.36 -7.52
C ASP A 166 21.14 -1.53 -7.05
N GLY A 167 20.79 -2.74 -7.46
CA GLY A 167 21.46 -3.99 -7.09
C GLY A 167 21.21 -4.45 -5.65
N TRP A 168 20.32 -3.79 -4.91
CA TRP A 168 19.78 -4.30 -3.64
C TRP A 168 18.53 -5.12 -3.89
N LYS A 169 18.52 -6.36 -3.42
CA LYS A 169 17.40 -7.28 -3.59
C LYS A 169 16.23 -6.87 -2.70
N ILE A 170 15.03 -6.87 -3.27
CA ILE A 170 13.78 -6.66 -2.54
C ILE A 170 13.46 -7.92 -1.72
N VAL A 171 13.17 -7.73 -0.44
CA VAL A 171 12.79 -8.80 0.48
C VAL A 171 11.41 -8.49 1.06
N LEU A 172 10.48 -9.40 0.83
CA LEU A 172 9.14 -9.35 1.41
C LEU A 172 9.19 -9.86 2.86
N GLN A 173 8.44 -9.22 3.75
CA GLN A 173 8.37 -9.57 5.16
C GLN A 173 7.71 -10.94 5.37
N SER A 174 6.59 -11.19 4.69
CA SER A 174 5.85 -12.45 4.74
C SER A 174 5.23 -12.74 3.38
N LYS A 175 5.79 -13.67 2.62
CA LYS A 175 5.39 -13.90 1.23
C LYS A 175 4.01 -14.59 1.16
N SER A 176 3.06 -13.95 0.50
CA SER A 176 1.75 -14.51 0.15
C SER A 176 1.80 -15.34 -1.15
N SER A 177 0.78 -16.18 -1.36
CA SER A 177 0.51 -16.83 -2.66
C SER A 177 -0.09 -15.86 -3.67
N GLU A 178 -0.60 -14.72 -3.21
CA GLU A 178 -1.20 -13.69 -4.03
C GLU A 178 -0.17 -12.83 -4.77
N LYS A 179 -0.64 -12.18 -5.82
CA LYS A 179 0.13 -11.23 -6.61
C LYS A 179 -0.66 -9.95 -6.79
N TRP A 180 0.07 -8.84 -6.78
CA TRP A 180 -0.44 -7.56 -7.25
C TRP A 180 0.19 -7.31 -8.61
N GLY A 181 -0.61 -7.45 -9.67
CA GLY A 181 -0.09 -7.57 -11.02
C GLY A 181 0.86 -8.76 -11.16
N GLN A 182 2.14 -8.46 -11.33
CA GLN A 182 3.20 -9.47 -11.44
C GLN A 182 4.08 -9.60 -10.20
N ALA A 183 3.98 -8.65 -9.26
CA ALA A 183 4.79 -8.65 -8.06
C ALA A 183 4.19 -9.58 -7.00
N ASN A 184 5.05 -10.28 -6.27
CA ASN A 184 4.62 -11.06 -5.12
C ASN A 184 4.14 -10.10 -4.02
N VAL A 185 3.07 -10.46 -3.33
CA VAL A 185 2.55 -9.70 -2.21
C VAL A 185 3.21 -10.18 -0.91
N SER A 186 3.59 -9.22 -0.07
CA SER A 186 3.83 -9.45 1.33
C SER A 186 2.52 -9.29 2.09
N ASP A 187 2.17 -10.23 2.94
CA ASP A 187 0.94 -10.22 3.73
C ASP A 187 1.27 -10.51 5.20
N THR A 188 1.06 -9.52 6.06
CA THR A 188 1.43 -9.55 7.47
C THR A 188 0.22 -9.23 8.33
N TRP A 189 -0.03 -10.08 9.31
CA TRP A 189 -1.13 -9.93 10.26
C TRP A 189 -0.57 -9.66 11.65
N VAL A 190 -0.99 -8.57 12.28
CA VAL A 190 -0.55 -8.19 13.63
C VAL A 190 -1.71 -7.84 14.55
N THR A 191 -1.51 -8.03 15.85
CA THR A 191 -2.43 -7.57 16.89
C THR A 191 -1.68 -7.15 18.15
N MET A 192 -2.29 -6.27 18.95
CA MET A 192 -1.82 -5.97 20.30
C MET A 192 -2.58 -6.76 21.39
N SER A 193 -3.60 -7.55 21.02
CA SER A 193 -4.43 -8.32 21.94
C SER A 193 -4.23 -9.82 21.76
N LYS A 194 -3.93 -10.51 22.86
CA LYS A 194 -3.85 -11.98 22.86
C LYS A 194 -5.23 -12.62 22.64
N GLU A 195 -6.28 -11.94 23.07
CA GLU A 195 -7.66 -12.37 22.93
C GLU A 195 -8.09 -12.36 21.46
N ALA A 196 -7.60 -11.39 20.68
CA ALA A 196 -7.89 -11.27 19.25
C ALA A 196 -7.46 -12.51 18.45
N LEU A 197 -6.42 -13.21 18.89
CA LEU A 197 -5.95 -14.44 18.23
C LEU A 197 -7.01 -15.54 18.15
N ARG A 198 -8.02 -15.53 19.01
CA ARG A 198 -9.08 -16.56 19.05
C ARG A 198 -9.98 -16.54 17.81
N TRP A 199 -10.18 -15.37 17.22
CA TRP A 199 -11.02 -15.17 16.04
C TRP A 199 -10.22 -14.72 14.81
N SER A 200 -8.88 -14.75 14.91
CA SER A 200 -7.99 -14.33 13.84
C SER A 200 -8.25 -15.08 12.53
N PRO A 201 -8.48 -14.36 11.41
CA PRO A 201 -8.66 -15.00 10.10
C PRO A 201 -7.40 -15.69 9.58
N GLY A 202 -6.22 -15.28 10.05
CA GLY A 202 -4.92 -15.76 9.58
C GLY A 202 -3.86 -15.92 10.69
N PRO A 203 -2.62 -16.31 10.33
CA PRO A 203 -1.51 -16.39 11.27
C PRO A 203 -1.07 -14.99 11.71
N THR A 204 -1.51 -14.59 12.90
CA THR A 204 -1.31 -13.24 13.45
C THR A 204 -0.21 -13.21 14.52
N GLU A 205 0.69 -12.23 14.42
CA GLU A 205 1.74 -11.97 15.39
C GLU A 205 1.28 -10.97 16.47
N ILE A 206 1.60 -11.25 17.74
CA ILE A 206 1.37 -10.28 18.82
C ILE A 206 2.52 -9.28 18.84
N VAL A 207 2.21 -8.01 18.63
CA VAL A 207 3.16 -6.89 18.65
C VAL A 207 2.85 -5.94 19.80
N ASN A 208 3.79 -5.03 20.10
CA ASN A 208 3.56 -3.92 21.02
C ASN A 208 3.44 -2.60 20.22
N SER A 209 2.99 -1.52 20.89
CA SER A 209 2.80 -0.20 20.26
C SER A 209 4.05 0.42 19.64
N SER A 210 5.24 -0.12 19.95
CA SER A 210 6.52 0.39 19.48
C SER A 210 7.02 -0.32 18.22
N VAL A 211 6.35 -1.38 17.76
CA VAL A 211 6.73 -2.13 16.56
C VAL A 211 5.83 -1.70 15.41
N PHE A 212 6.44 -1.13 14.37
CA PHE A 212 5.74 -0.80 13.13
C PHE A 212 5.45 -2.10 12.34
N PRO A 213 4.24 -2.32 11.80
CA PRO A 213 3.90 -3.62 11.22
C PRO A 213 4.52 -3.89 9.85
N VAL A 214 5.03 -2.86 9.16
CA VAL A 214 5.44 -2.95 7.75
C VAL A 214 6.88 -2.50 7.53
N TYR A 215 7.74 -3.38 7.04
CA TYR A 215 9.10 -3.01 6.66
C TYR A 215 9.36 -3.32 5.18
N PHE A 216 9.69 -2.29 4.42
CA PHE A 216 10.14 -2.45 3.04
C PHE A 216 11.64 -2.77 3.04
N LEU A 217 12.00 -4.04 2.99
CA LEU A 217 13.40 -4.45 3.18
C LEU A 217 14.15 -4.61 1.86
N LEU A 218 15.34 -4.03 1.83
CA LEU A 218 16.36 -4.20 0.80
C LEU A 218 17.53 -4.99 1.37
N LYS A 219 18.08 -5.93 0.60
CA LYS A 219 19.21 -6.77 1.01
C LYS A 219 20.30 -6.76 -0.05
N LYS A 220 21.54 -6.51 0.37
CA LYS A 220 22.74 -6.67 -0.46
C LYS A 220 23.79 -7.39 0.37
N GLU A 221 24.16 -8.59 -0.07
CA GLU A 221 25.06 -9.48 0.68
C GLU A 221 24.53 -9.72 2.11
N ASN A 222 25.30 -9.32 3.14
CA ASN A 222 24.93 -9.44 4.54
C ASN A 222 24.27 -8.17 5.12
N LYS A 223 24.12 -7.11 4.32
CA LYS A 223 23.49 -5.85 4.75
C LYS A 223 22.00 -5.87 4.45
N LYS A 224 21.20 -5.37 5.39
CA LYS A 224 19.76 -5.11 5.23
C LYS A 224 19.52 -3.63 5.49
N GLU A 225 18.71 -3.00 4.65
CA GLU A 225 18.28 -1.61 4.80
C GLU A 225 16.76 -1.53 4.60
N ASN A 226 16.11 -0.57 5.27
CA ASN A 226 14.72 -0.24 5.00
C ASN A 226 14.69 0.77 3.83
N LEU A 227 13.81 0.52 2.87
CA LEU A 227 13.56 1.37 1.70
C LEU A 227 13.07 2.75 2.15
N VAL A 228 12.35 2.81 3.27
CA VAL A 228 12.11 4.05 4.02
C VAL A 228 13.36 4.33 4.86
N ARG A 229 14.43 4.80 4.22
CA ARG A 229 15.58 5.28 4.98
C ARG A 229 15.12 6.42 5.88
N SER A 230 15.25 6.22 7.19
CA SER A 230 15.29 7.33 8.15
C SER A 230 16.21 8.41 7.59
N LEU A 231 15.75 9.66 7.54
CA LEU A 231 16.50 10.88 7.19
C LEU A 231 17.66 11.17 8.18
N THR A 232 18.24 10.14 8.78
CA THR A 232 19.29 10.20 9.79
C THR A 232 20.40 9.23 9.41
N SER A 233 21.11 9.49 8.32
CA SER A 233 22.56 9.31 8.26
C SER A 233 23.08 9.63 6.86
N SER A 234 23.74 10.77 6.76
CA SER A 234 24.90 10.98 5.88
C SER A 234 25.56 12.29 6.30
N PRO A 235 26.89 12.37 6.18
CA PRO A 235 27.94 11.72 6.98
C PRO A 235 28.19 12.43 8.32
#